data_AF-K9KCK6-F1
#
_entry.id   AF-K9KCK6-F1
#
_cell.length_a   1.000
_cell.length_b   1.000
_cell.length_c   1.000
_cell.angle_alpha   90.00
_cell.angle_beta   90.00
_cell.angle_gamma   90.00
#
_symmetry.space_group_name_H-M   'P 1'
#
loop_
_entity.id
_entity.type
_entity.pdbx_description
1 polymer ?
#
loop_
_entity_poly.entity_id
_entity_poly.type
_entity_poly.pdbx_seq_one_letter_code
_entity_poly.pdbx_strand_id
1 'polypeptide(L)' 'EEVKGALLDPNWHCPPCRGICNCSFCRQRDGRCATGVLVYLAKYHGFGNVHAYLKSLKQEFEMQA' A
#
# COMPACT_ATOMS: atom_id res chain seq x y z
N GLU A 1 -8.76 4.25 -1.09
CA GLU A 1 -9.98 4.11 -1.91
C GLU A 1 -11.15 4.22 -0.97
N GLU A 2 -12.12 5.06 -1.30
CA GLU A 2 -13.35 5.21 -0.51
C GLU A 2 -14.30 4.04 -0.78
N VAL A 3 -14.94 3.50 0.26
CA VAL A 3 -15.83 2.32 0.16
C VAL A 3 -16.96 2.59 -0.84
N LYS A 4 -17.54 3.78 -0.83
CA LYS A 4 -18.62 4.18 -1.75
C LYS A 4 -18.17 4.11 -3.22
N GLY A 5 -16.93 4.51 -3.52
CA GLY A 5 -16.39 4.45 -4.87
C GLY A 5 -16.14 3.00 -5.31
N ALA A 6 -15.56 2.19 -4.43
CA ALA A 6 -15.29 0.78 -4.68
C ALA A 6 -16.55 -0.03 -5.01
N LEU A 7 -17.67 0.24 -4.31
CA LEU A 7 -18.93 -0.47 -4.53
C LEU A 7 -19.62 -0.12 -5.86
N LEU A 8 -19.30 1.02 -6.46
CA LEU A 8 -19.90 1.49 -7.71
C LEU A 8 -19.08 1.09 -8.96
N ASP A 9 -17.83 0.66 -8.78
CA ASP A 9 -16.95 0.29 -9.88
C ASP A 9 -17.00 -1.23 -10.12
N PRO A 10 -17.61 -1.71 -11.22
CA PRO A 10 -17.72 -3.14 -11.53
C PRO A 10 -16.36 -3.79 -11.85
N ASN A 11 -15.33 -3.00 -12.14
CA ASN A 11 -13.97 -3.49 -12.34
C ASN A 11 -13.15 -3.48 -11.05
N TRP A 12 -13.73 -3.02 -9.95
CA TRP A 12 -13.04 -2.93 -8.68
C TRP A 12 -12.74 -4.33 -8.14
N HIS A 13 -11.48 -4.51 -7.74
CA HIS A 13 -11.01 -5.71 -7.04
C HIS A 13 -10.47 -5.30 -5.68
N CYS A 14 -10.71 -6.11 -4.65
CA CYS A 14 -10.20 -5.78 -3.32
C CYS A 14 -8.66 -5.80 -3.27
N PRO A 15 -8.02 -5.08 -2.33
CA PRO A 15 -6.56 -5.03 -2.24
C PRO A 15 -5.88 -6.42 -2.15
N PRO A 16 -6.45 -7.43 -1.44
CA PRO A 16 -5.95 -8.80 -1.50
C PRO A 16 -5.98 -9.42 -2.90
N CYS A 17 -7.10 -9.31 -3.63
CA CYS A 17 -7.21 -9.85 -4.99
C CYS A 17 -6.23 -9.21 -5.98
N ARG A 18 -5.85 -7.95 -5.74
CA ARG A 18 -4.82 -7.23 -6.52
C ARG A 18 -3.39 -7.48 -6.04
N GLY A 19 -3.17 -8.23 -4.95
CA GLY A 19 -1.84 -8.46 -4.39
C GLY A 19 -1.16 -7.22 -3.79
N ILE A 20 -1.93 -6.16 -3.49
CA ILE A 20 -1.41 -4.87 -2.99
C ILE A 20 -1.73 -4.63 -1.50
N CYS A 21 -2.38 -5.59 -0.83
CA CYS A 21 -2.75 -5.45 0.57
C CYS A 21 -1.51 -5.30 1.48
N ASN A 22 -1.52 -4.29 2.35
CA ASN A 22 -0.43 -4.00 3.29
C ASN A 22 -0.76 -4.35 4.75
N CYS A 23 -1.87 -5.02 5.03
CA CYS A 23 -2.20 -5.42 6.40
C CYS A 23 -1.21 -6.49 6.92
N SER A 24 -1.05 -6.55 8.23
CA SER A 24 -0.14 -7.50 8.90
C SER A 24 -0.45 -8.96 8.53
N PHE A 25 -1.73 -9.33 8.46
CA PHE A 25 -2.16 -10.69 8.14
C PHE A 25 -1.76 -11.13 6.73
N CYS A 26 -2.06 -10.33 5.70
CA CYS A 26 -1.70 -10.68 4.32
C CYS A 26 -0.18 -10.71 4.14
N ARG A 27 0.53 -9.71 4.69
CA ARG A 27 1.99 -9.65 4.66
C ARG A 27 2.63 -10.88 5.30
N GLN A 28 2.15 -11.29 6.47
CA GLN A 28 2.66 -12.47 7.17
C GLN A 28 2.42 -13.76 6.38
N ARG A 29 1.22 -13.92 5.78
CA ARG A 29 0.92 -15.05 4.89
C ARG A 29 1.88 -15.13 3.70
N ASP A 30 2.30 -13.98 3.18
CA ASP A 30 3.24 -13.87 2.07
C ASP A 30 4.72 -13.93 2.51
N GLY A 31 5.00 -14.22 3.79
CA GLY A 31 6.36 -14.31 4.35
C GLY A 31 7.06 -12.96 4.52
N ARG A 32 6.32 -11.86 4.62
CA ARG A 32 6.85 -10.49 4.69
C ARG A 32 6.51 -9.81 6.02
N CYS A 33 7.39 -8.92 6.48
CA CYS A 33 7.15 -8.13 7.71
C CYS A 33 5.96 -7.17 7.56
N ALA A 34 5.21 -6.89 8.62
CA ALA A 34 4.14 -5.89 8.57
C ALA A 34 4.69 -4.49 8.29
N THR A 35 3.97 -3.69 7.48
CA THR A 35 4.38 -2.32 7.12
C THR A 35 3.60 -1.25 7.88
N GLY A 36 2.64 -1.64 8.73
CA GLY A 36 1.78 -0.71 9.47
C GLY A 36 2.56 0.29 10.33
N VAL A 37 3.73 -0.10 10.87
CA VAL A 37 4.62 0.80 11.63
C VAL A 37 5.10 2.01 10.82
N LEU A 38 5.17 1.88 9.49
CA LEU A 38 5.62 2.95 8.59
C LEU A 38 4.56 4.04 8.39
N VAL A 39 3.34 3.89 8.93
CA VAL A 39 2.28 4.90 8.75
C VAL A 39 2.69 6.28 9.26
N TYR A 40 3.47 6.34 10.34
CA TYR A 40 3.95 7.60 10.90
C TYR A 40 4.99 8.27 9.98
N LEU A 41 5.90 7.47 9.41
CA LEU A 41 6.88 7.95 8.42
C LEU A 41 6.17 8.42 7.15
N ALA A 42 5.23 7.63 6.63
CA ALA A 42 4.46 8.01 5.45
C ALA A 42 3.76 9.36 5.65
N LYS A 43 3.08 9.55 6.79
CA LYS A 43 2.43 10.83 7.12
C LYS A 43 3.43 11.97 7.28
N TYR A 44 4.57 11.74 7.93
CA TYR A 44 5.62 12.73 8.10
C TYR A 44 6.15 13.23 6.74
N HIS A 45 6.27 12.33 5.75
CA HIS A 45 6.66 12.66 4.38
C HIS A 45 5.49 13.12 3.48
N GLY A 46 4.30 13.39 4.03
CA GLY A 46 3.16 13.93 3.29
C GLY A 46 2.32 12.92 2.51
N PHE A 47 2.52 11.61 2.74
CA PHE A 47 1.75 10.56 2.07
C PHE A 47 0.48 10.19 2.83
N GLY A 48 -0.62 9.98 2.09
CA GLY A 48 -1.90 9.55 2.66
C GLY A 48 -1.94 8.09 3.12
N ASN A 49 -0.99 7.25 2.69
CA ASN A 49 -0.89 5.85 3.09
C ASN A 49 0.51 5.26 2.84
N VAL A 50 0.81 4.15 3.52
CA VAL A 50 2.11 3.45 3.42
C VAL A 50 2.38 2.92 2.01
N HIS A 51 1.36 2.50 1.26
CA HIS A 51 1.55 1.97 -0.09
C HIS A 51 2.11 3.03 -1.04
N ALA A 52 1.56 4.25 -1.00
CA ALA A 52 2.02 5.39 -1.79
C ALA A 52 3.46 5.77 -1.43
N TYR A 53 3.78 5.80 -0.13
CA TYR A 53 5.13 6.10 0.35
C TYR A 53 6.17 5.07 -0.13
N LEU A 54 5.88 3.77 0.01
CA LEU A 54 6.78 2.72 -0.46
C LEU A 54 6.97 2.75 -1.99
N LYS A 55 5.94 3.14 -2.74
CA LYS A 55 6.01 3.28 -4.20
C LYS A 55 6.94 4.43 -4.61
N SER A 56 6.90 5.57 -3.92
CA SER A 56 7.80 6.70 -4.22
C SER A 56 9.26 6.32 -3.97
N LEU A 57 9.56 5.68 -2.83
CA LEU A 57 10.90 5.20 -2.52
C LEU A 57 11.42 4.25 -3.59
N LYS A 58 10.60 3.29 -4.03
CA LYS A 58 10.98 2.36 -5.09
C LYS A 58 11.35 3.10 -6.39
N GLN A 59 10.54 4.08 -6.80
CA GLN A 59 10.80 4.89 -7.98
C GLN A 59 12.10 5.71 -7.84
N GLU A 60 12.33 6.30 -6.67
CA GLU A 60 13.57 7.03 -6.36
C GLU A 60 14.80 6.12 -6.50
N PHE A 61 14.76 4.90 -5.95
CA PHE A 61 15.86 3.94 -6.08
C PHE A 61 16.08 3.47 -7.52
N GLU A 62 15.02 3.23 -8.29
CA GLU A 62 15.12 2.82 -9.69
C GLU A 62 15.65 3.93 -10.61
N MET A 63 15.39 5.20 -10.30
CA MET A 63 15.95 6.34 -11.05
C MET A 63 17.43 6.62 -10.71
N GLN A 64 17.91 6.09 -9.59
CA GLN A 64 19.30 6.25 -9.13
C GLN A 64 20.21 5.09 -9.56
N ALA A 65 19.64 4.03 -10.16
CA ALA A 65 20.34 2.85 -10.67
C ALA A 65 20.58 2.95 -12.18
#